data_AF-A0A7X7TEY8-F1
#
_entry.id   AF-A0A7X7TEY8-F1
#
_cell.length_a   1.000
_cell.length_b   1.000
_cell.length_c   1.000
_cell.angle_alpha   90.00
_cell.angle_beta   90.00
_cell.angle_gamma   90.00
#
_symmetry.space_group_name_H-M   'P 1'
#
loop_
_entity.id
_entity.type
_entity.pdbx_description
1 polymer ?
#
loop_
_entity_poly.entity_id
_entity_poly.type
_entity_poly.pdbx_seq_one_letter_code
_entity_poly.pdbx_strand_id
1 'polypeptide(L)'
;MKTRWTRIDEVRTGSVNSEDIFDPYSFVLLVGKGTVIDSKTLQFLKKRNVTWVPVEEESDEIEKDLTLEAESAIAQSSQQMLVPDLPLILSDEKYHLSMDRFHDFASVILETGVANLTDIEDLSNDIVAEVIKTEHSILNFMTDIAPGFVVKHGINCAILAAAIGQRIKQPWHYLVQIVKVALLHDIGLIHATKEKSLFYVENVLKQFAVTPIDRVRAHPFLAVKLIERMNPTFLEPDVSRGIVHHHERFDGFGFPLGIQGKNINFFSRVLAVVDAYDTLITKVDGKSILDPYHALKWIIHNVKGIFDPDIVRAFIDISGLYPTGTIVRLNDGRIGSVISRGDRTIARPILSIEGKEVETENESGSYIVEVMGIDKMEKSRRVE
;
A
#
# COMPACT_ATOMS: atom_id res chain seq x y z
N MET A 1 7.48 -25.50 -4.21
CA MET A 1 6.15 -25.22 -3.63
C MET A 1 5.52 -24.02 -4.33
N LYS A 2 4.24 -24.15 -4.70
CA LYS A 2 3.40 -23.05 -5.22
C LYS A 2 2.56 -22.51 -4.05
N THR A 3 2.36 -21.20 -3.98
CA THR A 3 1.40 -20.59 -3.03
C THR A 3 -0.02 -20.73 -3.59
N ARG A 4 -0.95 -21.23 -2.78
CA ARG A 4 -2.39 -21.19 -3.04
C ARG A 4 -3.09 -20.37 -1.97
N TRP A 5 -3.80 -19.32 -2.39
CA TRP A 5 -4.65 -18.54 -1.49
C TRP A 5 -5.97 -19.28 -1.25
N THR A 6 -6.23 -19.63 0.01
CA THR A 6 -7.39 -20.43 0.42
C THR A 6 -8.24 -19.64 1.41
N ARG A 7 -9.57 -19.67 1.29
CA ARG A 7 -10.44 -19.00 2.29
C ARG A 7 -10.20 -19.63 3.64
N ILE A 8 -10.16 -18.83 4.70
CA ILE A 8 -9.83 -19.31 6.05
C ILE A 8 -10.75 -20.44 6.54
N ASP A 9 -11.98 -20.53 6.03
CA ASP A 9 -12.94 -21.60 6.33
C ASP A 9 -12.65 -22.91 5.58
N GLU A 10 -11.83 -22.86 4.53
CA GLU A 10 -11.43 -23.98 3.69
C GLU A 10 -10.00 -24.46 3.98
N VAL A 11 -9.25 -23.72 4.82
CA VAL A 11 -7.89 -24.09 5.23
C VAL A 11 -7.93 -25.31 6.14
N ARG A 12 -7.15 -26.34 5.79
CA ARG A 12 -7.04 -27.56 6.59
C ARG A 12 -5.98 -27.40 7.67
N THR A 13 -6.27 -27.92 8.85
CA THR A 13 -5.26 -28.04 9.92
C THR A 13 -4.13 -28.96 9.44
N GLY A 14 -2.88 -28.52 9.63
CA GLY A 14 -1.69 -29.21 9.12
C GLY A 14 -1.13 -28.60 7.83
N SER A 15 -1.88 -27.72 7.15
CA SER A 15 -1.33 -26.93 6.05
C SER A 15 -0.20 -26.02 6.55
N VAL A 16 0.83 -25.83 5.74
CA VAL A 16 1.93 -24.90 6.01
C VAL A 16 1.61 -23.57 5.32
N ASN A 17 1.77 -22.45 6.00
CA ASN A 17 1.64 -21.17 5.33
C ASN A 17 2.84 -20.92 4.40
N SER A 18 2.56 -20.61 3.14
CA SER A 18 3.61 -20.40 2.14
C SER A 18 4.23 -19.00 2.20
N GLU A 19 3.56 -18.07 2.88
CA GLU A 19 3.94 -16.66 3.06
C GLU A 19 3.62 -16.19 4.49
N ASP A 20 4.22 -15.08 4.91
CA ASP A 20 3.90 -14.39 6.16
C ASP A 20 2.44 -13.94 6.17
N ILE A 21 1.74 -14.18 7.27
CA ILE A 21 0.35 -13.75 7.46
C ILE A 21 0.38 -12.54 8.39
N PHE A 22 0.02 -11.39 7.85
CA PHE A 22 -0.05 -10.14 8.61
C PHE A 22 -1.46 -9.86 9.08
N ASP A 23 -1.55 -9.04 10.13
CA ASP A 23 -2.79 -8.45 10.57
C ASP A 23 -3.27 -7.56 9.43
N PRO A 24 -4.47 -7.81 8.88
CA PRO A 24 -4.88 -7.16 7.64
C PRO A 24 -5.19 -5.67 7.83
N TYR A 25 -5.03 -5.14 9.05
CA TYR A 25 -5.28 -3.73 9.40
C TYR A 25 -4.08 -3.05 10.02
N SER A 26 -3.33 -3.76 10.87
CA SER A 26 -2.17 -3.16 11.54
C SER A 26 -0.83 -3.60 10.95
N PHE A 27 -0.85 -4.49 9.96
CA PHE A 27 0.33 -5.08 9.30
C PHE A 27 1.35 -5.70 10.27
N VAL A 28 0.87 -6.06 11.47
CA VAL A 28 1.63 -6.78 12.47
C VAL A 28 1.70 -8.22 12.02
N LEU A 29 2.89 -8.80 11.96
CA LEU A 29 3.04 -10.22 11.66
C LEU A 29 2.21 -11.05 12.65
N LEU A 30 1.20 -11.76 12.15
CA LEU A 30 0.38 -12.67 12.94
C LEU A 30 1.03 -14.05 12.97
N VAL A 31 1.50 -14.54 11.82
CA VAL A 31 2.08 -15.87 11.66
C VAL A 31 3.19 -15.81 10.61
N GLY A 32 4.42 -16.20 10.99
CA GLY A 32 5.55 -16.25 10.07
C GLY A 32 5.46 -17.41 9.06
N LYS A 33 6.01 -17.23 7.87
CA LYS A 33 6.12 -18.23 6.80
C LYS A 33 6.70 -19.55 7.31
N GLY A 34 6.19 -20.67 6.80
CA GLY A 34 6.63 -22.02 7.20
C GLY A 34 6.03 -22.53 8.50
N THR A 35 5.12 -21.77 9.12
CA THR A 35 4.34 -22.19 10.29
C THR A 35 3.24 -23.18 9.88
N VAL A 36 3.18 -24.30 10.61
CA VAL A 36 2.08 -25.26 10.48
C VAL A 36 0.82 -24.66 11.09
N ILE A 37 -0.25 -24.56 10.29
CA ILE A 37 -1.53 -24.01 10.69
C ILE A 37 -2.30 -25.06 11.48
N ASP A 38 -2.35 -24.90 12.80
CA ASP A 38 -3.18 -25.71 13.69
C ASP A 38 -4.55 -25.06 13.97
N SER A 39 -5.40 -25.75 14.75
CA SER A 39 -6.73 -25.24 15.12
C SER A 39 -6.68 -23.93 15.92
N LYS A 40 -5.63 -23.72 16.72
CA LYS A 40 -5.47 -22.49 17.52
C LYS A 40 -5.07 -21.33 16.62
N THR A 41 -4.16 -21.56 15.67
CA THR A 41 -3.76 -20.59 14.65
C THR A 41 -4.96 -20.21 13.78
N LEU A 42 -5.80 -21.14 13.34
CA LEU A 42 -7.01 -20.80 12.59
C LEU A 42 -7.99 -19.96 13.41
N GLN A 43 -8.25 -20.33 14.67
CA GLN A 43 -9.11 -19.52 15.54
C GLN A 43 -8.53 -18.14 15.80
N PHE A 44 -7.21 -18.04 15.97
CA PHE A 44 -6.49 -16.78 16.14
C PHE A 44 -6.65 -15.91 14.89
N LEU A 45 -6.33 -16.42 13.71
CA LEU A 45 -6.47 -15.72 12.43
C LEU A 45 -7.93 -15.29 12.16
N LYS A 46 -8.92 -16.15 12.46
CA LYS A 46 -10.35 -15.81 12.36
C LYS A 46 -10.73 -14.68 13.31
N LYS A 47 -10.25 -14.71 14.56
CA LYS A 47 -10.43 -13.60 15.52
C LYS A 47 -9.75 -12.31 15.08
N ARG A 48 -8.75 -12.40 14.22
CA ARG A 48 -8.06 -11.27 13.58
C ARG A 48 -8.66 -10.89 12.22
N ASN A 49 -9.84 -11.42 11.89
CA ASN A 49 -10.55 -11.17 10.63
C ASN A 49 -9.69 -11.44 9.37
N VAL A 50 -8.72 -12.35 9.45
CA VAL A 50 -8.01 -12.85 8.27
C VAL A 50 -8.98 -13.75 7.51
N THR A 51 -9.30 -13.37 6.27
CA THR A 51 -10.28 -14.10 5.44
C THR A 51 -9.65 -15.08 4.47
N TRP A 52 -8.37 -14.87 4.13
CA TRP A 52 -7.61 -15.65 3.16
C TRP A 52 -6.23 -15.98 3.73
N VAL A 53 -5.79 -17.21 3.54
CA VAL A 53 -4.50 -17.71 4.02
C VAL A 53 -3.71 -18.29 2.85
N PRO A 54 -2.45 -17.88 2.65
CA PRO A 54 -1.56 -18.47 1.66
C PRO A 54 -1.04 -19.81 2.19
N VAL A 55 -1.37 -20.92 1.52
CA VAL A 55 -0.92 -22.27 1.90
C VAL A 55 -0.01 -22.88 0.84
N GLU A 56 0.95 -23.69 1.28
CA GLU A 56 1.79 -24.47 0.39
C GLU A 56 0.97 -25.54 -0.35
N GLU A 57 1.13 -25.60 -1.67
CA GLU A 57 0.57 -26.64 -2.51
C GLU A 57 1.61 -27.77 -2.67
N GLU A 58 1.24 -29.00 -2.28
CA GLU A 58 2.00 -30.21 -2.62
C GLU A 58 1.95 -30.38 -4.14
N SER A 59 3.11 -30.28 -4.80
CA SER A 59 3.22 -30.62 -6.20
C SER A 59 3.35 -32.13 -6.34
N ASP A 60 2.33 -32.79 -6.87
CA ASP A 60 2.52 -34.09 -7.50
C ASP A 60 3.55 -33.91 -8.63
N GLU A 61 4.71 -34.55 -8.48
CA GLU A 61 5.79 -34.53 -9.47
C GLU A 61 5.30 -35.08 -10.82
N ILE A 62 5.24 -34.22 -11.84
CA ILE A 62 5.51 -34.60 -13.22
C ILE A 62 6.39 -33.51 -13.83
N GLU A 63 7.70 -33.69 -13.68
CA GLU A 63 8.70 -33.00 -14.49
C GLU A 63 9.01 -33.89 -15.70
N LYS A 64 8.69 -33.43 -16.91
CA LYS A 64 9.24 -33.98 -18.15
C LYS A 64 9.27 -32.90 -19.23
N ASP A 65 10.49 -32.48 -19.51
CA ASP A 65 11.10 -32.05 -20.78
C ASP A 65 10.39 -31.08 -21.73
N LEU A 66 11.24 -30.30 -22.42
CA LEU A 66 11.05 -29.33 -23.53
C LEU A 66 11.12 -27.87 -23.06
N THR A 67 12.13 -27.05 -23.38
CA THR A 67 13.27 -27.16 -24.31
C THR A 67 14.33 -26.09 -23.96
N LEU A 68 15.60 -26.52 -23.97
CA LEU A 68 16.85 -25.85 -23.59
C LEU A 68 17.37 -24.74 -24.56
N GLU A 69 16.52 -24.10 -25.36
CA GLU A 69 17.00 -23.11 -26.36
C GLU A 69 16.62 -21.64 -26.06
N ALA A 70 15.81 -21.40 -25.02
CA ALA A 70 15.46 -20.03 -24.59
C ALA A 70 16.34 -19.49 -23.45
N GLU A 71 17.01 -20.37 -22.69
CA GLU A 71 17.74 -20.00 -21.47
C GLU A 71 19.11 -19.36 -21.74
N SER A 72 19.72 -19.67 -22.88
CA SER A 72 21.00 -19.09 -23.30
C SER A 72 20.91 -17.59 -23.66
N ALA A 73 19.73 -17.07 -23.96
CA ALA A 73 19.56 -15.66 -24.35
C ALA A 73 19.35 -14.72 -23.14
N ILE A 74 18.99 -15.28 -21.98
CA ILE A 74 18.64 -14.50 -20.77
C ILE A 74 19.87 -14.25 -19.89
N ALA A 75 20.88 -15.12 -19.94
CA ALA A 75 22.05 -15.07 -19.05
C ALA A 75 23.10 -13.99 -19.40
N GLN A 76 22.94 -13.21 -20.48
CA GLN A 76 23.94 -12.20 -20.90
C GLN A 76 23.48 -10.74 -20.80
N SER A 77 22.25 -10.47 -20.36
CA SER A 77 21.74 -9.11 -20.18
C SER A 77 21.65 -8.77 -18.69
N SER A 78 22.75 -8.20 -18.20
CA SER A 78 22.89 -7.33 -17.02
C SER A 78 21.84 -7.43 -15.90
N GLN A 79 22.30 -7.85 -14.72
CA GLN A 79 21.63 -7.77 -13.40
C GLN A 79 21.29 -6.33 -12.93
N GLN A 80 21.24 -5.34 -13.84
CA GLN A 80 20.96 -3.94 -13.56
C GLN A 80 19.65 -3.52 -14.26
N MET A 81 18.63 -3.27 -13.43
CA MET A 81 17.35 -2.61 -13.75
C MET A 81 16.41 -3.31 -14.74
N LEU A 82 15.71 -4.36 -14.29
CA LEU A 82 14.46 -4.79 -14.95
C LEU A 82 13.30 -3.80 -14.70
N VAL A 83 13.37 -3.01 -13.63
CA VAL A 83 12.52 -1.84 -13.40
C VAL A 83 13.36 -0.60 -13.70
N PRO A 84 13.02 0.22 -14.71
CA PRO A 84 13.69 1.49 -14.94
C PRO A 84 13.45 2.41 -13.74
N ASP A 85 14.27 3.47 -13.63
CA ASP A 85 14.00 4.52 -12.67
C ASP A 85 12.77 5.27 -13.16
N LEU A 86 11.64 5.01 -12.50
CA LEU A 86 10.34 5.46 -12.97
C LEU A 86 10.03 6.81 -12.32
N PRO A 87 9.77 7.85 -13.12
CA PRO A 87 9.52 9.18 -12.59
C PRO A 87 8.39 9.12 -11.56
N LEU A 88 8.63 9.65 -10.37
CA LEU A 88 7.58 9.83 -9.37
C LEU A 88 6.56 10.88 -9.88
N ILE A 89 5.33 10.86 -9.33
CA ILE A 89 4.33 11.92 -9.61
C ILE A 89 4.89 13.31 -9.25
N LEU A 90 5.68 13.38 -8.18
CA LEU A 90 6.48 14.55 -7.85
C LEU A 90 7.89 14.33 -8.43
N SER A 91 8.58 15.36 -8.90
CA SER A 91 10.02 15.21 -9.19
C SER A 91 10.75 14.74 -7.92
N ASP A 92 11.85 13.99 -8.06
CA ASP A 92 12.62 13.47 -6.91
C ASP A 92 12.95 14.57 -5.91
N GLU A 93 13.37 15.74 -6.40
CA GLU A 93 13.62 16.93 -5.59
C GLU A 93 12.41 17.32 -4.73
N LYS A 94 11.21 17.38 -5.33
CA LYS A 94 9.97 17.78 -4.63
C LYS A 94 9.48 16.69 -3.70
N TYR A 95 9.65 15.42 -4.08
CA TYR A 95 9.33 14.30 -3.21
C TYR A 95 10.21 14.31 -1.95
N HIS A 96 11.53 14.46 -2.11
CA HIS A 96 12.46 14.58 -0.99
C HIS A 96 12.20 15.82 -0.14
N LEU A 97 11.91 16.97 -0.76
CA LEU A 97 11.52 18.17 -0.01
C LEU A 97 10.23 17.95 0.82
N SER A 98 9.25 17.25 0.26
CA SER A 98 8.00 16.92 0.96
C SER A 98 8.25 15.98 2.13
N MET A 99 9.13 14.99 1.94
CA MET A 99 9.62 14.08 2.97
C MET A 99 10.31 14.81 4.12
N ASP A 100 11.26 15.69 3.81
CA ASP A 100 12.03 16.43 4.82
C ASP A 100 11.11 17.34 5.64
N ARG A 101 10.21 18.08 4.99
CA ARG A 101 9.23 18.93 5.67
C ARG A 101 8.32 18.15 6.63
N PHE A 102 7.84 16.98 6.19
CA PHE A 102 6.97 16.16 7.04
C PHE A 102 7.76 15.48 8.17
N HIS A 103 9.01 15.06 7.90
CA HIS A 103 9.92 14.53 8.91
C HIS A 103 10.21 15.57 9.99
N ASP A 104 10.51 16.81 9.61
CA ASP A 104 10.79 17.90 10.54
C ASP A 104 9.56 18.21 11.40
N PHE A 105 8.38 18.28 10.80
CA PHE A 105 7.12 18.41 11.52
C PHE A 105 6.93 17.29 12.57
N ALA A 106 7.10 16.03 12.16
CA ALA A 106 6.96 14.88 13.05
C ALA A 106 8.02 14.87 14.18
N SER A 107 9.25 15.29 13.87
CA SER A 107 10.35 15.39 14.82
C SER A 107 10.12 16.48 15.87
N VAL A 108 9.63 17.65 15.46
CA VAL A 108 9.26 18.72 16.39
C VAL A 108 8.14 18.26 17.33
N ILE A 109 7.11 17.59 16.81
CA ILE A 109 6.07 16.98 17.64
C ILE A 109 6.67 16.02 18.67
N LEU A 110 7.60 15.15 18.24
CA LEU A 110 8.26 14.18 19.12
C LEU A 110 9.06 14.82 20.25
N GLU A 111 9.72 15.94 19.96
CA GLU A 111 10.63 16.60 20.90
C GLU A 111 9.92 17.57 21.84
N THR A 112 8.96 18.34 21.32
CA THR A 112 8.35 19.47 22.05
C THR A 112 6.88 19.22 22.41
N GLY A 113 6.22 18.27 21.73
CA GLY A 113 4.78 18.05 21.83
C GLY A 113 3.92 19.08 21.07
N VAL A 114 4.51 20.08 20.42
CA VAL A 114 3.80 21.16 19.70
C VAL A 114 4.56 21.53 18.43
N ALA A 115 3.91 21.42 17.27
CA ALA A 115 4.45 21.85 15.98
C ALA A 115 3.55 22.90 15.31
N ASN A 116 4.11 23.60 14.32
CA ASN A 116 3.37 24.59 13.56
C ASN A 116 2.49 23.91 12.51
N LEU A 117 1.17 23.97 12.68
CA LEU A 117 0.23 23.29 11.80
C LEU A 117 0.10 23.94 10.42
N THR A 118 0.56 25.19 10.24
CA THR A 118 0.60 25.79 8.89
C THR A 118 1.56 25.04 7.97
N ASP A 119 2.59 24.39 8.51
CA ASP A 119 3.54 23.61 7.72
C ASP A 119 2.84 22.43 7.00
N ILE A 120 1.84 21.82 7.65
CA ILE A 120 1.01 20.77 7.07
C ILE A 120 0.04 21.32 6.03
N GLU A 121 -0.53 22.50 6.28
CA GLU A 121 -1.41 23.16 5.30
C GLU A 121 -0.64 23.50 4.02
N ASP A 122 0.53 24.11 4.15
CA ASP A 122 1.38 24.48 3.02
C ASP A 122 1.88 23.24 2.27
N LEU A 123 2.34 22.22 2.99
CA LEU A 123 2.77 20.96 2.40
C LEU A 123 1.62 20.27 1.64
N SER A 124 0.40 20.32 2.19
CA SER A 124 -0.78 19.77 1.54
C SER A 124 -1.08 20.49 0.23
N ASN A 125 -1.01 21.83 0.22
CA ASN A 125 -1.22 22.62 -0.98
C ASN A 125 -0.14 22.35 -2.04
N ASP A 126 1.13 22.22 -1.64
CA ASP A 126 2.22 21.93 -2.56
C ASP A 126 2.10 20.55 -3.20
N ILE A 127 1.77 19.51 -2.43
CA ILE A 127 1.51 18.16 -2.96
C ILE A 127 0.38 18.20 -3.98
N VAL A 128 -0.74 18.85 -3.65
CA VAL A 128 -1.87 18.99 -4.59
C VAL A 128 -1.43 19.73 -5.85
N ALA A 129 -0.69 20.84 -5.72
CA ALA A 129 -0.20 21.64 -6.84
C ALA A 129 0.64 20.82 -7.82
N GLU A 130 1.42 19.87 -7.34
CA GLU A 130 2.22 18.98 -8.18
C GLU A 130 1.40 17.87 -8.81
N VAL A 131 0.57 17.19 -8.02
CA VAL A 131 -0.28 16.09 -8.51
C VAL A 131 -1.17 16.57 -9.65
N ILE A 132 -1.76 17.77 -9.55
CA ILE A 132 -2.67 18.28 -10.59
C ILE A 132 -1.99 18.59 -11.93
N LYS A 133 -0.66 18.78 -11.95
CA LYS A 133 0.11 19.02 -13.18
C LYS A 133 0.38 17.73 -13.95
N THR A 134 0.20 16.58 -13.32
CA THR A 134 0.47 15.27 -13.92
C THR A 134 -0.80 14.69 -14.53
N GLU A 135 -0.83 14.49 -15.86
CA GLU A 135 -1.96 13.86 -16.56
C GLU A 135 -1.85 12.32 -16.57
N HIS A 136 -0.62 11.79 -16.53
CA HIS A 136 -0.32 10.37 -16.59
C HIS A 136 0.44 9.96 -15.31
N SER A 137 -0.29 9.40 -14.35
CA SER A 137 0.26 9.06 -13.03
C SER A 137 1.13 7.80 -13.13
N ILE A 138 2.44 7.98 -13.04
CA ILE A 138 3.38 6.89 -12.79
C ILE A 138 3.27 6.58 -11.29
N LEU A 139 2.59 5.48 -10.93
CA LEU A 139 2.39 5.10 -9.53
C LEU A 139 3.58 4.26 -9.03
N ASN A 140 4.79 4.82 -9.05
CA ASN A 140 5.97 4.12 -8.54
C ASN A 140 6.20 4.46 -7.06
N PHE A 141 5.43 3.86 -6.14
CA PHE A 141 5.60 4.06 -4.70
C PHE A 141 6.31 2.88 -4.02
N MET A 142 7.18 2.14 -4.73
CA MET A 142 7.92 1.06 -4.09
C MET A 142 8.92 1.62 -3.07
N THR A 143 8.65 1.39 -1.79
CA THR A 143 9.45 1.97 -0.70
C THR A 143 10.02 0.94 0.25
N ASP A 144 11.30 1.08 0.61
CA ASP A 144 11.89 0.27 1.69
C ASP A 144 11.37 0.68 3.08
N ILE A 145 11.16 -0.33 3.95
CA ILE A 145 11.02 -0.15 5.39
C ILE A 145 12.39 0.25 5.93
N ALA A 146 12.48 1.50 6.35
CA ALA A 146 13.64 2.09 6.98
C ALA A 146 13.18 3.01 8.12
N PRO A 147 14.09 3.45 9.03
CA PRO A 147 13.79 4.55 9.94
C PRO A 147 13.17 5.73 9.16
N GLY A 148 12.03 6.24 9.62
CA GLY A 148 11.24 7.23 8.88
C GLY A 148 10.10 6.66 8.02
N PHE A 149 9.79 5.36 8.13
CA PHE A 149 8.68 4.71 7.41
C PHE A 149 7.35 5.48 7.50
N VAL A 150 6.94 5.95 8.69
CA VAL A 150 5.69 6.72 8.87
C VAL A 150 5.68 8.00 8.04
N VAL A 151 6.82 8.69 7.92
CA VAL A 151 6.94 9.90 7.09
C VAL A 151 6.74 9.52 5.63
N LYS A 152 7.42 8.47 5.18
CA LYS A 152 7.37 7.99 3.80
C LYS A 152 5.99 7.53 3.40
N HIS A 153 5.40 6.70 4.24
CA HIS A 153 4.05 6.19 4.12
C HIS A 153 3.02 7.32 4.04
N GLY A 154 3.12 8.32 4.94
CA GLY A 154 2.23 9.48 4.93
C GLY A 154 2.31 10.27 3.62
N ILE A 155 3.52 10.48 3.09
CA ILE A 155 3.74 11.19 1.81
C ILE A 155 3.20 10.38 0.62
N ASN A 156 3.46 9.08 0.57
CA ASN A 156 2.92 8.22 -0.48
C ASN A 156 1.39 8.19 -0.48
N CYS A 157 0.79 8.00 0.71
CA CYS A 157 -0.66 8.03 0.88
C CYS A 157 -1.24 9.38 0.47
N ALA A 158 -0.57 10.49 0.80
CA ALA A 158 -0.99 11.83 0.39
C ALA A 158 -1.02 11.99 -1.12
N ILE A 159 0.06 11.61 -1.81
CA ILE A 159 0.17 11.71 -3.26
C ILE A 159 -0.90 10.82 -3.94
N LEU A 160 -1.05 9.57 -3.50
CA LEU A 160 -2.04 8.63 -4.02
C LEU A 160 -3.48 9.10 -3.78
N ALA A 161 -3.77 9.60 -2.58
CA ALA A 161 -5.10 10.10 -2.24
C ALA A 161 -5.47 11.34 -3.06
N ALA A 162 -4.51 12.26 -3.28
CA ALA A 162 -4.68 13.39 -4.17
C ALA A 162 -4.95 12.95 -5.62
N ALA A 163 -4.22 11.95 -6.13
CA ALA A 163 -4.41 11.42 -7.47
C ALA A 163 -5.81 10.79 -7.65
N ILE A 164 -6.28 10.02 -6.65
CA ILE A 164 -7.67 9.50 -6.65
C ILE A 164 -8.68 10.65 -6.64
N GLY A 165 -8.47 11.64 -5.76
CA GLY A 165 -9.34 12.82 -5.66
C GLY A 165 -9.44 13.59 -6.99
N GLN A 166 -8.30 13.83 -7.65
CA GLN A 166 -8.22 14.48 -8.95
C GLN A 166 -8.96 13.65 -10.01
N ARG A 167 -8.74 12.33 -10.02
CA ARG A 167 -9.37 11.41 -10.98
C ARG A 167 -10.90 11.45 -10.92
N ILE A 168 -11.46 11.56 -9.73
CA ILE A 168 -12.92 11.70 -9.51
C ILE A 168 -13.39 13.16 -9.51
N LYS A 169 -12.53 14.10 -9.90
CA LYS A 169 -12.81 15.54 -10.07
C LYS A 169 -13.24 16.26 -8.79
N GLN A 170 -12.63 15.92 -7.66
CA GLN A 170 -12.80 16.71 -6.44
C GLN A 170 -12.21 18.11 -6.61
N PRO A 171 -12.86 19.14 -6.04
CA PRO A 171 -12.33 20.50 -6.08
C PRO A 171 -11.09 20.63 -5.20
N TRP A 172 -10.26 21.65 -5.47
CA TRP A 172 -8.98 21.90 -4.78
C TRP A 172 -9.05 21.75 -3.25
N HIS A 173 -10.03 22.37 -2.61
CA HIS A 173 -10.17 22.31 -1.15
C HIS A 173 -10.38 20.89 -0.61
N TYR A 174 -11.08 20.02 -1.33
CA TYR A 174 -11.19 18.59 -0.96
C TYR A 174 -9.88 17.85 -1.19
N LEU A 175 -9.10 18.20 -2.23
CA LEU A 175 -7.77 17.62 -2.46
C LEU A 175 -6.79 17.99 -1.33
N VAL A 176 -6.82 19.24 -0.87
CA VAL A 176 -5.98 19.67 0.26
C VAL A 176 -6.41 18.94 1.54
N GLN A 177 -7.71 18.82 1.80
CA GLN A 177 -8.21 18.11 2.96
C GLN A 177 -7.88 16.61 2.95
N ILE A 178 -7.96 15.93 1.80
CA ILE A 178 -7.63 14.51 1.73
C ILE A 178 -6.13 14.27 1.92
N VAL A 179 -5.28 15.15 1.41
CA VAL A 179 -3.83 15.13 1.65
C VAL A 179 -3.54 15.36 3.14
N LYS A 180 -4.21 16.34 3.76
CA LYS A 180 -4.09 16.60 5.20
C LYS A 180 -4.47 15.37 6.04
N VAL A 181 -5.56 14.67 5.70
CA VAL A 181 -5.92 13.40 6.34
C VAL A 181 -4.80 12.38 6.17
N ALA A 182 -4.28 12.22 4.95
CA ALA A 182 -3.24 11.24 4.64
C ALA A 182 -1.91 11.51 5.37
N LEU A 183 -1.50 12.77 5.52
CA LEU A 183 -0.30 13.10 6.30
C LEU A 183 -0.52 12.83 7.79
N LEU A 184 -1.71 13.10 8.32
CA LEU A 184 -1.95 13.10 9.77
C LEU A 184 -2.52 11.80 10.34
N HIS A 185 -2.99 10.86 9.52
CA HIS A 185 -3.74 9.69 10.00
C HIS A 185 -2.99 8.87 11.05
N ASP A 186 -1.68 8.68 10.84
CA ASP A 186 -0.80 7.85 11.67
C ASP A 186 0.07 8.65 12.66
N ILE A 187 -0.08 9.99 12.74
CA ILE A 187 0.70 10.81 13.67
C ILE A 187 0.46 10.42 15.14
N GLY A 188 -0.64 9.74 15.43
CA GLY A 188 -0.94 9.15 16.74
C GLY A 188 0.03 8.03 17.16
N LEU A 189 0.67 7.34 16.20
CA LEU A 189 1.63 6.26 16.46
C LEU A 189 2.98 6.77 16.98
N ILE A 190 3.28 8.04 16.75
CA ILE A 190 4.52 8.71 17.18
C ILE A 190 4.74 8.61 18.70
N HIS A 191 3.66 8.56 19.48
CA HIS A 191 3.73 8.44 20.95
C HIS A 191 3.61 6.99 21.46
N ALA A 192 3.34 6.02 20.58
CA ALA A 192 3.17 4.61 20.95
C ALA A 192 4.50 3.88 21.17
N THR A 193 5.61 4.42 20.65
CA THR A 193 6.92 3.74 20.59
C THR A 193 7.97 4.24 21.60
N LYS A 194 7.73 5.35 22.32
CA LYS A 194 8.63 5.83 23.39
C LYS A 194 7.96 5.72 24.77
N GLU A 195 8.66 5.11 25.74
CA GLU A 195 8.20 5.09 27.14
C GLU A 195 8.02 6.49 27.73
N LYS A 196 8.82 7.48 27.28
CA LYS A 196 8.76 8.88 27.75
C LYS A 196 7.60 9.70 27.17
N SER A 197 6.99 9.29 26.05
CA SER A 197 5.80 9.96 25.49
C SER A 197 4.49 9.57 26.20
N LEU A 198 4.51 8.51 27.02
CA LEU A 198 3.33 7.98 27.70
C LEU A 198 2.75 8.90 28.77
N PHE A 199 3.52 9.85 29.31
CA PHE A 199 3.01 10.81 30.30
C PHE A 199 1.91 11.72 29.72
N TYR A 200 2.01 12.07 28.43
CA TYR A 200 1.13 13.06 27.78
C TYR A 200 -0.18 12.48 27.23
N VAL A 201 -0.21 11.17 27.00
CA VAL A 201 -1.35 10.43 26.42
C VAL A 201 -2.10 9.61 27.48
N GLU A 202 -1.62 9.63 28.73
CA GLU A 202 -2.09 8.77 29.82
C GLU A 202 -3.61 8.85 30.06
N ASN A 203 -4.24 10.01 29.93
CA ASN A 203 -5.69 10.15 30.20
C ASN A 203 -6.57 9.57 29.08
N VAL A 204 -6.12 9.59 27.82
CA VAL A 204 -6.83 8.96 26.71
C VAL A 204 -6.51 7.47 26.70
N LEU A 205 -5.23 7.10 26.89
CA LEU A 205 -4.82 5.71 27.01
C LEU A 205 -5.51 5.02 28.20
N LYS A 206 -5.74 5.66 29.35
CA LYS A 206 -6.47 5.04 30.47
C LYS A 206 -7.89 4.58 30.11
N GLN A 207 -8.53 5.18 29.10
CA GLN A 207 -9.84 4.75 28.61
C GLN A 207 -9.77 3.57 27.63
N PHE A 208 -8.65 3.43 26.91
CA PHE A 208 -8.46 2.42 25.87
C PHE A 208 -7.47 1.31 26.26
N ALA A 209 -6.64 1.47 27.29
CA ALA A 209 -5.45 0.65 27.52
C ALA A 209 -5.69 -0.49 28.51
N VAL A 210 -5.69 -1.71 27.98
CA VAL A 210 -5.41 -2.93 28.76
C VAL A 210 -4.23 -3.70 28.13
N THR A 211 -3.97 -3.52 26.83
CA THR A 211 -2.92 -4.24 26.07
C THR A 211 -2.19 -3.34 25.04
N PRO A 212 -1.00 -3.75 24.53
CA PRO A 212 -0.29 -3.03 23.46
C PRO A 212 -1.12 -2.84 22.17
N ILE A 213 -2.01 -3.78 21.85
CA ILE A 213 -2.85 -3.68 20.64
C ILE A 213 -3.94 -2.61 20.78
N ASP A 214 -4.47 -2.40 21.98
CA ASP A 214 -5.45 -1.33 22.21
C ASP A 214 -4.82 0.06 22.04
N ARG A 215 -3.52 0.19 22.36
CA ARG A 215 -2.77 1.43 22.12
C ARG A 215 -2.63 1.73 20.63
N VAL A 216 -2.34 0.71 19.82
CA VAL A 216 -2.30 0.86 18.36
C VAL A 216 -3.69 1.21 17.86
N ARG A 217 -4.76 0.51 18.25
CA ARG A 217 -6.12 0.81 17.76
C ARG A 217 -6.66 2.19 18.20
N ALA A 218 -6.07 2.79 19.21
CA ALA A 218 -6.41 4.14 19.64
C ALA A 218 -5.74 5.25 18.80
N HIS A 219 -4.71 4.94 17.98
CA HIS A 219 -3.96 5.97 17.25
C HIS A 219 -4.79 6.94 16.41
N PRO A 220 -5.93 6.55 15.77
CA PRO A 220 -6.73 7.51 15.00
C PRO A 220 -7.30 8.62 15.90
N PHE A 221 -7.74 8.27 17.11
CA PHE A 221 -8.17 9.25 18.09
C PHE A 221 -7.01 10.05 18.68
N LEU A 222 -5.87 9.40 18.91
CA LEU A 222 -4.68 10.08 19.43
C LEU A 222 -4.17 11.13 18.45
N ALA A 223 -4.20 10.83 17.15
CA ALA A 223 -3.86 11.76 16.08
C ALA A 223 -4.72 13.03 16.17
N VAL A 224 -6.05 12.90 16.15
CA VAL A 224 -6.95 14.06 16.26
C VAL A 224 -6.73 14.83 17.57
N LYS A 225 -6.61 14.13 18.71
CA LYS A 225 -6.42 14.77 20.01
C LYS A 225 -5.09 15.53 20.11
N LEU A 226 -4.04 15.03 19.48
CA LEU A 226 -2.75 15.70 19.41
C LEU A 226 -2.88 17.03 18.66
N ILE A 227 -3.55 17.03 17.51
CA ILE A 227 -3.73 18.22 16.69
C ILE A 227 -4.68 19.23 17.36
N GLU A 228 -5.80 18.77 17.93
CA GLU A 228 -6.75 19.64 18.65
C GLU A 228 -6.11 20.37 19.84
N ARG A 229 -5.12 19.74 20.49
CA ARG A 229 -4.36 20.38 21.58
C ARG A 229 -3.47 21.52 21.09
N MET A 230 -2.90 21.39 19.90
CA MET A 230 -2.10 22.44 19.28
C MET A 230 -2.97 23.57 18.75
N ASN A 231 -4.07 23.21 18.06
CA ASN A 231 -5.07 24.15 17.58
C ASN A 231 -6.44 23.45 17.40
N PRO A 232 -7.45 23.78 18.23
CA PRO A 232 -8.75 23.10 18.21
C PRO A 232 -9.58 23.41 16.97
N THR A 233 -9.25 24.43 16.19
CA THR A 233 -9.98 24.82 14.98
C THR A 233 -9.24 24.46 13.69
N PHE A 234 -8.06 23.83 13.77
CA PHE A 234 -7.27 23.50 12.58
C PHE A 234 -7.88 22.39 11.74
N LEU A 235 -8.46 21.36 12.38
CA LEU A 235 -9.10 20.27 11.67
C LEU A 235 -10.57 20.58 11.44
N GLU A 236 -10.97 20.63 10.18
CA GLU A 236 -12.38 20.64 9.83
C GLU A 236 -13.05 19.32 10.26
N PRO A 237 -14.37 19.32 10.56
CA PRO A 237 -15.06 18.12 11.02
C PRO A 237 -14.88 16.90 10.10
N ASP A 238 -14.82 17.11 8.78
CA ASP A 238 -14.59 16.03 7.83
C ASP A 238 -13.15 15.53 7.80
N VAL A 239 -12.16 16.39 8.04
CA VAL A 239 -10.75 15.96 8.18
C VAL A 239 -10.59 15.15 9.47
N SER A 240 -11.14 15.60 10.60
CA SER A 240 -11.12 14.84 11.85
C SER A 240 -11.79 13.48 11.70
N ARG A 241 -12.96 13.40 11.04
CA ARG A 241 -13.62 12.12 10.74
C ARG A 241 -12.79 11.27 9.77
N GLY A 242 -12.16 11.91 8.78
CA GLY A 242 -11.21 11.29 7.86
C GLY A 242 -10.10 10.55 8.58
N ILE A 243 -9.48 11.22 9.55
CA ILE A 243 -8.43 10.65 10.41
C ILE A 243 -9.00 9.56 11.30
N VAL A 244 -10.16 9.73 11.95
CA VAL A 244 -10.66 8.70 12.90
C VAL A 244 -11.10 7.42 12.18
N HIS A 245 -11.74 7.53 11.01
CA HIS A 245 -12.36 6.38 10.35
C HIS A 245 -11.43 5.64 9.37
N HIS A 246 -10.13 5.95 9.25
CA HIS A 246 -9.29 5.38 8.19
C HIS A 246 -9.09 3.85 8.29
N HIS A 247 -9.28 3.26 9.49
CA HIS A 247 -9.33 1.80 9.71
C HIS A 247 -10.75 1.21 9.67
N GLU A 248 -11.76 2.00 9.32
CA GLU A 248 -13.12 1.50 9.12
C GLU A 248 -13.20 0.73 7.79
N ARG A 249 -13.92 -0.39 7.83
CA ARG A 249 -14.10 -1.25 6.66
C ARG A 249 -15.47 -1.01 6.06
N PHE A 250 -15.57 -1.11 4.74
CA PHE A 250 -16.83 -0.91 4.03
C PHE A 250 -17.96 -1.85 4.50
N ASP A 251 -17.63 -3.04 5.01
CA ASP A 251 -18.53 -4.04 5.59
C ASP A 251 -18.87 -3.83 7.08
N GLY A 252 -18.29 -2.82 7.74
CA GLY A 252 -18.54 -2.50 9.14
C GLY A 252 -17.73 -3.30 10.17
N PHE A 253 -16.84 -4.20 9.75
CA PHE A 253 -15.97 -4.94 10.67
C PHE A 253 -14.70 -4.18 11.08
N GLY A 254 -14.60 -2.91 10.71
CA GLY A 254 -13.45 -2.05 10.99
C GLY A 254 -13.46 -1.46 12.40
N PHE A 255 -12.57 -0.52 12.63
CA PHE A 255 -12.44 0.16 13.91
C PHE A 255 -12.09 1.65 13.70
N PRO A 256 -12.29 2.52 14.70
CA PRO A 256 -12.71 2.23 16.08
C PRO A 256 -14.21 2.16 16.34
N LEU A 257 -15.06 2.58 15.42
CA LEU A 257 -16.51 2.76 15.59
C LEU A 257 -17.35 1.62 14.99
N GLY A 258 -16.81 0.84 14.04
CA GLY A 258 -17.56 -0.24 13.37
C GLY A 258 -18.65 0.30 12.45
N ILE A 259 -18.38 1.43 11.80
CA ILE A 259 -19.32 2.06 10.86
C ILE A 259 -19.14 1.48 9.46
N GLN A 260 -20.23 1.42 8.70
CA GLN A 260 -20.28 0.67 7.43
C GLN A 260 -20.65 1.53 6.21
N GLY A 261 -20.19 1.07 5.05
CA GLY A 261 -20.55 1.61 3.75
C GLY A 261 -20.26 3.11 3.63
N LYS A 262 -21.24 3.84 3.11
CA LYS A 262 -21.11 5.29 2.87
C LYS A 262 -21.24 6.14 4.16
N ASN A 263 -21.50 5.53 5.32
CA ASN A 263 -21.40 6.24 6.61
C ASN A 263 -19.94 6.51 7.01
N ILE A 264 -19.00 5.73 6.44
CA ILE A 264 -17.57 5.99 6.55
C ILE A 264 -17.26 7.28 5.78
N ASN A 265 -16.48 8.15 6.42
CA ASN A 265 -16.09 9.44 5.83
C ASN A 265 -15.42 9.20 4.47
N PHE A 266 -15.69 10.09 3.51
CA PHE A 266 -15.18 9.95 2.16
C PHE A 266 -13.65 9.88 2.12
N PHE A 267 -12.94 10.73 2.87
CA PHE A 267 -11.49 10.70 2.94
C PHE A 267 -10.99 9.36 3.47
N SER A 268 -11.60 8.82 4.51
CA SER A 268 -11.24 7.51 5.05
C SER A 268 -11.45 6.36 4.06
N ARG A 269 -12.51 6.40 3.26
CA ARG A 269 -12.73 5.40 2.21
C ARG A 269 -11.66 5.45 1.12
N VAL A 270 -11.11 6.63 0.84
CA VAL A 270 -9.93 6.79 -0.03
C VAL A 270 -8.67 6.29 0.67
N LEU A 271 -8.47 6.70 1.93
CA LEU A 271 -7.29 6.31 2.71
C LEU A 271 -7.17 4.81 2.84
N ALA A 272 -8.25 4.09 3.13
CA ALA A 272 -8.24 2.63 3.23
C ALA A 272 -7.62 1.96 1.99
N VAL A 273 -7.86 2.49 0.78
CA VAL A 273 -7.29 1.92 -0.45
C VAL A 273 -5.80 2.24 -0.59
N VAL A 274 -5.40 3.49 -0.35
CA VAL A 274 -4.01 3.92 -0.59
C VAL A 274 -3.06 3.47 0.52
N ASP A 275 -3.53 3.44 1.77
CA ASP A 275 -2.81 2.90 2.92
C ASP A 275 -2.52 1.41 2.71
N ALA A 276 -3.55 0.64 2.36
CA ALA A 276 -3.38 -0.78 2.06
C ALA A 276 -2.43 -1.00 0.87
N TYR A 277 -2.57 -0.23 -0.20
CA TYR A 277 -1.70 -0.38 -1.36
C TYR A 277 -0.24 -0.10 -1.04
N ASP A 278 0.05 1.07 -0.45
CA ASP A 278 1.41 1.48 -0.09
C ASP A 278 2.07 0.50 0.87
N THR A 279 1.31 0.04 1.87
CA THR A 279 1.83 -0.94 2.83
C THR A 279 2.10 -2.29 2.17
N LEU A 280 1.24 -2.77 1.26
CA LEU A 280 1.46 -4.05 0.58
C LEU A 280 2.66 -4.05 -0.38
N ILE A 281 3.02 -2.90 -0.97
CA ILE A 281 4.18 -2.81 -1.89
C ILE A 281 5.49 -2.42 -1.21
N THR A 282 5.41 -2.04 0.06
CA THR A 282 6.54 -1.69 0.91
C THR A 282 7.48 -2.89 1.10
N LYS A 283 8.79 -2.63 1.15
CA LYS A 283 9.85 -3.66 1.24
C LYS A 283 10.36 -3.86 2.65
N VAL A 284 10.23 -5.06 3.19
CA VAL A 284 10.86 -5.49 4.44
C VAL A 284 12.23 -6.10 4.09
N ASP A 285 13.32 -5.58 4.66
CA ASP A 285 14.70 -6.08 4.40
C ASP A 285 15.06 -6.18 2.91
N GLY A 286 14.62 -5.18 2.12
CA GLY A 286 14.84 -5.11 0.67
C GLY A 286 13.91 -5.99 -0.17
N LYS A 287 12.95 -6.69 0.44
CA LYS A 287 11.94 -7.52 -0.25
C LYS A 287 10.54 -6.95 -0.08
N SER A 288 9.86 -6.66 -1.20
CA SER A 288 8.47 -6.21 -1.17
C SER A 288 7.57 -7.29 -0.57
N ILE A 289 6.59 -6.91 0.24
CA ILE A 289 5.56 -7.83 0.76
C ILE A 289 4.80 -8.44 -0.42
N LEU A 290 4.35 -7.61 -1.35
CA LEU A 290 3.80 -7.99 -2.65
C LEU A 290 4.36 -7.09 -3.75
N ASP A 291 4.40 -7.57 -4.99
CA ASP A 291 4.58 -6.67 -6.13
C ASP A 291 3.31 -5.84 -6.40
N PRO A 292 3.43 -4.70 -7.11
CA PRO A 292 2.32 -3.80 -7.36
C PRO A 292 1.07 -4.45 -7.95
N TYR A 293 1.23 -5.42 -8.85
CA TYR A 293 0.12 -6.15 -9.44
C TYR A 293 -0.60 -7.02 -8.41
N HIS A 294 0.13 -7.76 -7.58
CA HIS A 294 -0.48 -8.59 -6.53
C HIS A 294 -1.13 -7.75 -5.42
N ALA A 295 -0.57 -6.58 -5.08
CA ALA A 295 -1.21 -5.63 -4.17
C ALA A 295 -2.56 -5.13 -4.72
N LEU A 296 -2.59 -4.67 -5.97
CA LEU A 296 -3.85 -4.26 -6.62
C LEU A 296 -4.84 -5.42 -6.70
N LYS A 297 -4.36 -6.62 -7.08
CA LYS A 297 -5.19 -7.83 -7.13
C LYS A 297 -5.83 -8.08 -5.77
N TRP A 298 -5.07 -8.02 -4.68
CA TRP A 298 -5.62 -8.22 -3.33
C TRP A 298 -6.69 -7.18 -2.99
N ILE A 299 -6.48 -5.90 -3.33
CA ILE A 299 -7.49 -4.84 -3.15
C ILE A 299 -8.78 -5.16 -3.90
N ILE A 300 -8.68 -5.57 -5.17
CA ILE A 300 -9.83 -5.94 -6.00
C ILE A 300 -10.63 -7.10 -5.40
N HIS A 301 -9.95 -8.12 -4.85
CA HIS A 301 -10.62 -9.27 -4.21
C HIS A 301 -11.37 -8.89 -2.93
N ASN A 302 -11.05 -7.73 -2.35
CA ASN A 302 -11.56 -7.25 -1.06
C ASN A 302 -12.57 -6.09 -1.20
N VAL A 303 -13.01 -5.78 -2.42
CA VAL A 303 -14.06 -4.80 -2.72
C VAL A 303 -15.39 -5.20 -2.06
N LYS A 304 -16.16 -4.21 -1.58
CA LYS A 304 -17.39 -4.34 -0.76
C LYS A 304 -17.19 -4.93 0.64
N GLY A 305 -16.09 -5.66 0.88
CA GLY A 305 -15.66 -6.07 2.21
C GLY A 305 -14.90 -4.94 2.88
N ILE A 306 -13.63 -4.78 2.50
CA ILE A 306 -12.75 -3.75 3.08
C ILE A 306 -12.99 -2.42 2.40
N PHE A 307 -13.04 -2.44 1.06
CA PHE A 307 -12.93 -1.23 0.26
C PHE A 307 -14.22 -0.83 -0.41
N ASP A 308 -14.41 0.48 -0.52
CA ASP A 308 -15.49 1.06 -1.31
C ASP A 308 -15.28 0.77 -2.81
N PRO A 309 -16.26 0.16 -3.50
CA PRO A 309 -16.19 -0.11 -4.94
C PRO A 309 -15.88 1.11 -5.81
N ASP A 310 -16.41 2.28 -5.46
CA ASP A 310 -16.23 3.50 -6.26
C ASP A 310 -14.80 4.03 -6.16
N ILE A 311 -14.19 3.89 -4.97
CA ILE A 311 -12.81 4.30 -4.74
C ILE A 311 -11.84 3.33 -5.41
N VAL A 312 -12.07 2.02 -5.29
CA VAL A 312 -11.21 1.02 -5.97
C VAL A 312 -11.26 1.20 -7.48
N ARG A 313 -12.43 1.52 -8.05
CA ARG A 313 -12.52 1.87 -9.48
C ARG A 313 -11.67 3.10 -9.81
N ALA A 314 -11.76 4.17 -9.02
CA ALA A 314 -10.94 5.35 -9.24
C ALA A 314 -9.44 5.06 -9.13
N PHE A 315 -9.04 4.18 -8.20
CA PHE A 315 -7.67 3.73 -8.06
C PHE A 315 -7.20 2.94 -9.29
N ILE A 316 -7.99 1.98 -9.78
CA ILE A 316 -7.70 1.24 -11.02
C ILE A 316 -7.54 2.18 -12.22
N ASP A 317 -8.34 3.24 -12.29
CA ASP A 317 -8.25 4.19 -13.40
C ASP A 317 -6.94 4.97 -13.41
N ILE A 318 -6.33 5.23 -12.24
CA ILE A 318 -5.02 5.90 -12.16
C ILE A 318 -3.86 4.90 -12.22
N SER A 319 -4.03 3.68 -11.71
CA SER A 319 -2.97 2.67 -11.66
C SER A 319 -2.85 1.83 -12.93
N GLY A 320 -3.95 1.67 -13.68
CA GLY A 320 -4.10 0.58 -14.63
C GLY A 320 -4.29 -0.78 -13.94
N LEU A 321 -4.56 -1.83 -14.72
CA LEU A 321 -4.64 -3.21 -14.23
C LEU A 321 -3.26 -3.81 -13.93
N TYR A 322 -2.22 -3.22 -14.50
CA TYR A 322 -0.84 -3.54 -14.23
C TYR A 322 -0.18 -2.25 -13.75
N PRO A 323 -0.11 -2.02 -12.43
CA PRO A 323 0.52 -0.81 -11.91
C PRO A 323 1.99 -0.72 -12.31
N THR A 324 2.50 0.51 -12.37
CA THR A 324 3.92 0.81 -12.58
C THR A 324 4.82 -0.07 -11.69
N GLY A 325 5.91 -0.59 -12.26
CA GLY A 325 6.83 -1.52 -11.61
C GLY A 325 6.46 -2.99 -11.74
N THR A 326 5.26 -3.32 -12.25
CA THR A 326 4.89 -4.71 -12.55
C THR A 326 5.79 -5.29 -13.64
N ILE A 327 6.42 -6.45 -13.39
CA ILE A 327 7.20 -7.17 -14.40
C ILE A 327 6.29 -8.14 -15.15
N VAL A 328 6.34 -8.09 -16.48
CA VAL A 328 5.50 -8.91 -17.36
C VAL A 328 6.32 -9.59 -18.44
N ARG A 329 5.84 -10.76 -18.88
CA ARG A 329 6.33 -11.43 -20.08
C ARG A 329 5.29 -11.30 -21.19
N LEU A 330 5.78 -10.98 -22.38
CA LEU A 330 4.98 -10.87 -23.60
C LEU A 330 4.87 -12.22 -24.33
N ASN A 331 3.94 -12.31 -25.26
CA ASN A 331 3.70 -13.48 -26.12
C ASN A 331 4.88 -13.86 -27.02
N ASP A 332 5.81 -12.94 -27.28
CA ASP A 332 7.06 -13.20 -28.01
C ASP A 332 8.25 -13.55 -27.10
N GLY A 333 7.99 -13.75 -25.80
CA GLY A 333 8.99 -14.13 -24.81
C GLY A 333 9.76 -12.95 -24.19
N ARG A 334 9.65 -11.74 -24.73
CA ARG A 334 10.31 -10.56 -24.14
C ARG A 334 9.76 -10.27 -22.75
N ILE A 335 10.64 -9.80 -21.87
CA ILE A 335 10.29 -9.38 -20.50
C ILE A 335 10.46 -7.87 -20.41
N GLY A 336 9.49 -7.21 -19.79
CA GLY A 336 9.50 -5.77 -19.56
C GLY A 336 8.87 -5.42 -18.23
N SER A 337 9.10 -4.18 -17.80
CA SER A 337 8.42 -3.58 -16.66
C SER A 337 7.40 -2.57 -17.12
N VAL A 338 6.27 -2.52 -16.43
CA VAL A 338 5.27 -1.49 -16.67
C VAL A 338 5.80 -0.14 -16.19
N ILE A 339 5.79 0.84 -17.09
CA ILE A 339 6.26 2.20 -16.80
C ILE A 339 5.11 3.19 -16.65
N SER A 340 4.00 2.95 -17.35
CA SER A 340 2.80 3.79 -17.27
C SER A 340 1.56 2.99 -17.68
N ARG A 341 0.39 3.48 -17.25
CA ARG A 341 -0.90 2.97 -17.76
C ARG A 341 -1.03 3.32 -19.24
N GLY A 342 -1.80 2.51 -19.98
CA GLY A 342 -2.19 2.87 -21.34
C GLY A 342 -3.21 3.99 -21.36
N ASP A 343 -3.10 4.89 -22.33
CA ASP A 343 -4.04 6.00 -22.50
C ASP A 343 -5.42 5.54 -22.98
N ARG A 344 -5.47 4.47 -23.79
CA ARG A 344 -6.71 3.96 -24.39
C ARG A 344 -7.42 2.94 -23.51
N THR A 345 -6.68 2.13 -22.75
CA THR A 345 -7.24 1.09 -21.90
C THR A 345 -6.32 0.75 -20.73
N ILE A 346 -6.92 0.59 -19.56
CA ILE A 346 -6.25 0.20 -18.31
C ILE A 346 -5.61 -1.20 -18.39
N ALA A 347 -6.00 -2.02 -19.37
CA ALA A 347 -5.47 -3.38 -19.57
C ALA A 347 -4.22 -3.43 -20.46
N ARG A 348 -3.82 -2.32 -21.07
CA ARG A 348 -2.69 -2.25 -22.02
C ARG A 348 -1.67 -1.22 -21.56
N PRO A 349 -0.77 -1.57 -20.62
CA PRO A 349 0.25 -0.65 -20.13
C PRO A 349 1.31 -0.36 -21.19
N ILE A 350 2.06 0.71 -20.95
CA ILE A 350 3.33 0.99 -21.63
C ILE A 350 4.43 0.27 -20.84
N LEU A 351 5.30 -0.45 -21.54
CA LEU A 351 6.39 -1.23 -20.98
C LEU A 351 7.75 -0.59 -21.29
N SER A 352 8.73 -0.77 -20.42
CA SER A 352 10.15 -0.62 -20.75
C SER A 352 10.76 -1.99 -20.96
N ILE A 353 11.28 -2.21 -22.16
CA ILE A 353 11.99 -3.42 -22.57
C ILE A 353 13.35 -2.97 -23.05
N GLU A 354 14.41 -3.35 -22.33
CA GLU A 354 15.80 -2.96 -22.65
C GLU A 354 15.96 -1.43 -22.80
N GLY A 355 15.27 -0.65 -21.97
CA GLY A 355 15.30 0.82 -21.98
C GLY A 355 14.48 1.47 -23.10
N LYS A 356 13.72 0.70 -23.88
CA LYS A 356 12.81 1.22 -24.91
C LYS A 356 11.36 1.11 -24.47
N GLU A 357 10.59 2.16 -24.74
CA GLU A 357 9.15 2.15 -24.50
C GLU A 357 8.43 1.29 -25.55
N VAL A 358 7.56 0.40 -25.07
CA VAL A 358 6.77 -0.51 -25.91
C VAL A 358 5.32 -0.47 -25.44
N GLU A 359 4.42 0.00 -26.31
CA GLU A 359 2.99 -0.08 -26.09
C GLU A 359 2.47 -1.50 -26.32
N THR A 360 1.66 -2.00 -25.39
CA THR A 360 0.96 -3.29 -25.56
C THR A 360 -0.25 -3.11 -26.51
N GLU A 361 -0.13 -3.69 -27.70
CA GLU A 361 -1.02 -3.67 -28.88
C GLU A 361 -1.77 -2.37 -29.27
N ASN A 362 -1.37 -1.82 -30.42
CA ASN A 362 -2.25 -1.50 -31.57
C ASN A 362 -1.66 -2.10 -32.87
N GLU A 363 -0.37 -1.87 -33.14
CA GLU A 363 0.36 -2.34 -34.36
C GLU A 363 1.46 -3.40 -34.08
N SER A 364 1.83 -3.63 -32.81
CA SER A 364 2.96 -4.49 -32.40
C SER A 364 2.66 -5.98 -32.29
N GLY A 365 1.39 -6.38 -32.14
CA GLY A 365 1.00 -7.78 -31.87
C GLY A 365 1.48 -8.31 -30.50
N SER A 366 1.97 -7.42 -29.63
CA SER A 366 2.54 -7.75 -28.33
C SER A 366 1.53 -7.63 -27.19
N TYR A 367 1.23 -8.72 -26.51
CA TYR A 367 0.34 -8.76 -25.35
C TYR A 367 0.94 -9.53 -24.17
N ILE A 368 0.51 -9.17 -22.97
CA ILE A 368 0.99 -9.77 -21.72
C ILE A 368 0.44 -11.21 -21.61
N VAL A 369 1.34 -12.19 -21.51
CA VAL A 369 0.98 -13.60 -21.26
C VAL A 369 1.13 -13.99 -19.80
N GLU A 370 2.04 -13.34 -19.08
CA GLU A 370 2.31 -13.64 -17.67
C GLU A 370 2.78 -12.40 -16.91
N VAL A 371 2.31 -12.27 -15.66
CA VAL A 371 2.93 -11.40 -14.66
C VAL A 371 4.01 -12.19 -13.92
N MET A 372 5.25 -11.72 -14.01
CA MET A 372 6.41 -12.35 -13.38
C MET A 372 6.43 -11.97 -11.91
N GLY A 373 5.81 -12.79 -11.05
CA GLY A 373 5.84 -12.58 -9.60
C GLY A 373 7.27 -12.61 -9.03
N ILE A 374 7.47 -11.95 -7.89
CA ILE A 374 8.77 -11.80 -7.21
C ILE A 374 9.50 -13.15 -7.06
N ASP A 375 8.78 -14.21 -6.67
CA ASP A 375 9.35 -15.55 -6.48
C ASP A 375 9.84 -16.24 -7.76
N LYS A 376 9.26 -15.92 -8.92
CA LYS A 376 9.67 -16.51 -10.21
C LYS A 376 10.96 -15.89 -10.74
N MET A 377 11.20 -14.62 -10.41
CA MET A 377 12.45 -13.93 -10.73
C MET A 377 13.62 -14.51 -9.92
N GLU A 378 13.40 -14.93 -8.67
CA GLU A 378 14.45 -15.57 -7.84
C GLU A 378 14.75 -17.02 -8.29
N LYS A 379 13.75 -17.78 -8.74
CA LYS A 379 13.96 -19.16 -9.23
C LYS A 379 14.74 -19.21 -10.56
N SER A 380 14.50 -18.27 -11.46
CA SER A 380 15.29 -18.10 -12.69
C SER A 380 16.78 -17.83 -12.42
N ARG A 381 17.14 -17.37 -11.22
CA ARG A 381 18.53 -17.06 -10.80
C ARG A 381 19.24 -18.23 -10.11
N ARG A 382 18.50 -19.24 -9.63
CA ARG A 382 19.08 -20.38 -8.89
C ARG A 382 19.47 -21.58 -9.77
N VAL A 383 19.27 -21.45 -11.07
CA VAL A 383 19.71 -22.43 -12.08
C VAL A 383 21.05 -22.03 -12.72
N GLU A 384 21.68 -20.95 -12.22
CA GLU A 384 23.05 -20.53 -12.58
C GLU A 384 24.13 -21.32 -11.83
#